data_AF-A0A0D6N6A8-F1
#
_entry.id   AF-A0A0D6N6A8-F1
#
_cell.length_a   1.000
_cell.length_b   1.000
_cell.length_c   1.000
_cell.angle_alpha   90.00
_cell.angle_beta   90.00
_cell.angle_gamma   90.00
#
_symmetry.space_group_name_H-M   'P 1'
#
loop_
_entity.id
_entity.type
_entity.pdbx_description
1 polymer ?
#
loop_
_entity_poly.entity_id
_entity_poly.type
_entity_poly.pdbx_seq_one_letter_code
_entity_poly.pdbx_strand_id
1 'polypeptide(L)'
;MQDISTMQDNRVPDTVMLDITGEKCPMTFVRTRLALDGLLPGGLLAVHLRGAEPHKNVTQSVRALGHLILADQAEPDGTFVLTIQKKLVAPPSA
;
A
#
# COMPACT_ATOMS: atom_id res chain seq x y z
N MET A 1 -42.56 15.98 -3.59
CA MET A 1 -42.34 16.16 -2.14
C MET A 1 -42.44 14.75 -1.54
N GLN A 2 -41.36 14.03 -1.30
CA GLN A 2 -40.21 14.40 -0.47
C GLN A 2 -38.87 14.01 -1.09
N ASP A 3 -37.97 14.98 -1.14
CA ASP A 3 -36.51 14.80 -1.09
C ASP A 3 -36.11 14.08 0.20
N ILE A 4 -35.18 13.13 0.13
CA ILE A 4 -34.14 12.97 1.16
C ILE A 4 -32.84 12.46 0.53
N SER A 5 -31.89 13.39 0.43
CA SER A 5 -30.46 13.17 0.28
C SER A 5 -29.93 12.13 1.27
N THR A 6 -29.30 11.05 0.81
CA THR A 6 -28.16 10.38 1.50
C THR A 6 -27.46 9.45 0.51
N MET A 7 -26.73 9.99 -0.47
CA MET A 7 -25.61 9.23 -1.05
C MET A 7 -24.40 9.49 -0.18
N GLN A 8 -24.26 8.71 0.89
CA GLN A 8 -22.97 8.55 1.55
C GLN A 8 -22.05 7.88 0.54
N ASP A 9 -21.23 8.68 -0.14
CA ASP A 9 -20.04 8.18 -0.81
C ASP A 9 -19.02 7.75 0.27
N ASN A 10 -19.34 6.65 0.95
CA ASN A 10 -18.44 5.97 1.89
C ASN A 10 -17.52 5.05 1.08
N ARG A 11 -16.86 5.59 0.04
CA ARG A 11 -15.80 4.87 -0.66
C ARG A 11 -14.60 4.81 0.28
N VAL A 12 -14.54 3.74 1.07
CA VAL A 12 -13.26 3.22 1.52
C VAL A 12 -12.39 3.14 0.27
N PRO A 13 -11.24 3.84 0.23
CA PRO A 13 -10.42 3.82 -0.98
C PRO A 13 -10.09 2.37 -1.33
N ASP A 14 -10.38 1.99 -2.58
CA ASP A 14 -10.10 0.65 -3.07
C ASP A 14 -8.63 0.32 -2.79
N THR A 15 -8.41 -0.69 -1.96
CA THR A 15 -7.07 -1.11 -1.57
C THR A 15 -6.60 -2.19 -2.53
N VAL A 16 -5.53 -1.91 -3.27
CA VAL A 16 -4.93 -2.90 -4.18
C VAL A 16 -4.15 -3.92 -3.35
N MET A 17 -4.35 -5.20 -3.64
CA MET A 17 -3.62 -6.30 -2.99
C MET A 17 -2.42 -6.71 -3.85
N LEU A 18 -1.26 -6.91 -3.20
CA LEU A 18 -0.06 -7.44 -3.81
C LEU A 18 0.49 -8.59 -2.95
N ASP A 19 0.48 -9.81 -3.48
CA ASP A 19 1.15 -10.95 -2.88
C ASP A 19 2.56 -11.11 -3.47
N ILE A 20 3.58 -11.06 -2.59
CA ILE A 20 4.98 -11.29 -2.89
C ILE A 20 5.61 -12.33 -1.95
N THR A 21 4.80 -13.16 -1.28
CA THR A 21 5.27 -14.19 -0.34
C THR A 21 6.22 -15.22 -0.96
N GLY A 22 6.10 -15.46 -2.26
CA GLY A 22 6.99 -16.33 -3.04
C GLY A 22 8.18 -15.63 -3.68
N GLU A 23 8.28 -14.30 -3.58
CA GLU A 23 9.29 -13.52 -4.26
C GLU A 23 10.58 -13.44 -3.44
N LYS A 24 11.72 -13.35 -4.13
CA LYS A 24 13.03 -13.16 -3.53
C LYS A 24 13.57 -11.78 -3.83
N CYS A 25 14.52 -11.28 -3.06
CA CYS A 25 15.22 -10.05 -3.39
C CYS A 25 15.92 -10.19 -4.77
N PRO A 26 15.89 -9.15 -5.64
CA PRO A 26 15.32 -7.82 -5.42
C PRO A 26 13.82 -7.69 -5.80
N MET A 27 13.16 -8.78 -6.24
CA MET A 27 11.78 -8.74 -6.75
C MET A 27 10.75 -8.29 -5.72
N THR A 28 10.97 -8.56 -4.43
CA THR A 28 10.13 -8.05 -3.33
C THR A 28 10.02 -6.52 -3.35
N PHE A 29 11.15 -5.82 -3.54
CA PHE A 29 11.18 -4.37 -3.69
C PHE A 29 10.62 -3.92 -5.05
N VAL A 30 11.07 -4.56 -6.14
CA VAL A 30 10.66 -4.16 -7.50
C VAL A 30 9.15 -4.21 -7.66
N ARG A 31 8.49 -5.30 -7.24
CA ARG A 31 7.03 -5.44 -7.35
C ARG A 31 6.28 -4.45 -6.48
N THR A 32 6.75 -4.24 -5.24
CA THR A 32 6.14 -3.26 -4.34
C THR A 32 6.20 -1.86 -4.95
N ARG A 33 7.36 -1.47 -5.50
CA ARG A 33 7.54 -0.17 -6.14
C ARG A 33 6.63 -0.01 -7.36
N LEU A 34 6.60 -0.99 -8.27
CA LEU A 34 5.76 -0.93 -9.46
C LEU A 34 4.27 -0.82 -9.11
N ALA A 35 3.81 -1.55 -8.09
CA ALA A 35 2.44 -1.44 -7.62
C ALA A 35 2.15 -0.02 -7.07
N LEU A 36 3.04 0.55 -6.26
CA LEU A 36 2.90 1.93 -5.77
C LEU A 36 2.94 2.97 -6.91
N ASP A 37 3.80 2.78 -7.91
CA ASP A 37 3.92 3.68 -9.06
C ASP A 37 2.61 3.71 -9.88
N GLY A 38 1.91 2.58 -9.99
CA GLY A 38 0.61 2.46 -10.65
C GLY A 38 -0.59 3.06 -9.90
N LEU A 39 -0.48 3.35 -8.60
CA LEU A 39 -1.58 3.92 -7.82
C LEU A 39 -1.75 5.43 -8.04
N LEU A 40 -2.97 5.93 -7.86
CA LEU A 40 -3.21 7.37 -7.73
C LEU A 40 -2.60 7.91 -6.41
N PRO A 41 -2.21 9.19 -6.35
CA PRO A 41 -1.78 9.81 -5.09
C PRO A 41 -2.82 9.59 -3.98
N GLY A 42 -2.38 9.14 -2.81
CA GLY A 42 -3.26 8.77 -1.70
C GLY A 42 -3.91 7.37 -1.80
N GLY A 43 -3.70 6.65 -2.91
CA GLY A 43 -4.19 5.27 -3.09
C GLY A 43 -3.55 4.29 -2.11
N LEU A 44 -4.24 3.19 -1.82
CA LEU A 44 -3.83 2.19 -0.85
C LEU A 44 -3.32 0.90 -1.52
N LEU A 45 -2.24 0.35 -0.98
CA LEU A 45 -1.66 -0.93 -1.34
C LEU A 45 -1.52 -1.78 -0.07
N ALA A 46 -2.10 -2.99 -0.03
CA ALA A 46 -1.71 -3.98 0.97
C ALA A 46 -0.76 -5.00 0.34
N VAL A 47 0.38 -5.20 0.98
CA VAL A 47 1.43 -6.10 0.53
C VAL A 47 1.49 -7.29 1.48
N HIS A 48 1.28 -8.50 0.96
CA HIS A 48 1.50 -9.75 1.68
C HIS A 48 2.89 -10.27 1.34
N LEU A 49 3.72 -10.48 2.35
CA LEU A 49 5.12 -10.85 2.18
C LEU A 49 5.57 -11.81 3.27
N ARG A 50 6.58 -12.62 2.96
CA ARG A 50 7.09 -13.66 3.87
C ARG A 50 8.50 -13.33 4.33
N GLY A 51 8.73 -13.47 5.64
CA GLY A 51 10.05 -13.37 6.25
C GLY A 51 10.45 -11.96 6.65
N ALA A 52 11.29 -11.89 7.68
CA ALA A 52 11.71 -10.65 8.33
C ALA A 52 12.59 -9.76 7.43
N GLU A 53 13.42 -10.35 6.56
CA GLU A 53 14.30 -9.58 5.68
C GLU A 53 13.51 -8.85 4.57
N PRO A 54 12.63 -9.50 3.78
CA PRO A 54 11.74 -8.79 2.86
C PRO A 54 10.91 -7.72 3.54
N HIS A 55 10.38 -8.01 4.75
CA HIS A 55 9.61 -7.07 5.54
C HIS A 55 10.38 -5.80 5.89
N LYS A 56 11.59 -5.97 6.43
CA LYS A 56 12.48 -4.85 6.76
C LYS A 56 12.83 -4.03 5.52
N ASN A 57 13.21 -4.70 4.42
CA ASN A 57 13.67 -4.03 3.20
C ASN A 57 12.54 -3.25 2.52
N VAL A 58 11.34 -3.83 2.43
CA VAL A 58 10.16 -3.17 1.87
C VAL A 58 9.77 -1.98 2.75
N THR A 59 9.67 -2.15 4.06
CA THR A 59 9.34 -1.08 5.02
C THR A 59 10.29 0.12 4.90
N GLN A 60 11.60 -0.13 4.86
CA GLN A 60 12.59 0.93 4.72
C GLN A 60 12.47 1.66 3.39
N SER A 61 12.27 0.91 2.31
CA SER A 61 12.16 1.47 0.96
C SER A 61 10.90 2.33 0.78
N VAL A 62 9.76 1.86 1.31
CA VAL A 62 8.49 2.58 1.32
C VAL A 62 8.63 3.92 2.04
N ARG A 63 9.25 3.92 3.22
CA ARG A 63 9.53 5.15 3.98
C ARG A 63 10.51 6.07 3.25
N ALA A 64 11.58 5.53 2.67
CA ALA A 64 12.57 6.31 1.93
C ALA A 64 11.98 7.02 0.70
N LEU A 65 10.97 6.41 0.06
CA LEU A 65 10.24 7.00 -1.07
C LEU A 65 9.19 8.06 -0.66
N GLY A 66 8.94 8.19 0.64
CA GLY A 66 8.00 9.16 1.23
C GLY A 66 6.55 8.67 1.33
N HIS A 67 6.30 7.38 1.14
CA HIS A 67 4.98 6.79 1.33
C HIS A 67 4.69 6.58 2.82
N LEU A 68 3.41 6.45 3.17
CA LEU A 68 2.97 6.23 4.54
C LEU A 68 2.63 4.76 4.77
N ILE A 69 3.06 4.19 5.89
CA ILE A 69 2.64 2.86 6.33
C ILE A 69 1.49 3.07 7.31
N LEU A 70 0.29 2.59 6.94
CA LEU A 70 -0.92 2.72 7.74
C LEU A 70 -1.10 1.57 8.71
N ALA A 71 -0.70 0.36 8.30
CA ALA A 71 -0.75 -0.84 9.14
C ALA A 71 0.42 -1.77 8.83
N ASP A 72 0.91 -2.45 9.85
CA ASP A 72 1.95 -3.45 9.78
C ASP A 72 1.57 -4.61 10.69
N GLN A 73 1.05 -5.68 10.10
CA GLN A 73 0.52 -6.82 10.82
C GLN A 73 1.37 -8.06 10.55
N ALA A 74 1.90 -8.65 11.62
CA ALA A 74 2.59 -9.93 11.58
C ALA A 74 1.61 -11.08 11.78
N GLU A 75 1.77 -12.14 11.00
CA GLU A 75 0.96 -13.35 11.08
C GLU A 75 1.75 -14.52 11.71
N PRO A 76 1.07 -15.51 12.34
CA PRO A 76 1.74 -16.62 13.02
C PRO A 76 2.61 -17.50 12.12
N ASP A 77 2.37 -17.48 10.81
CA ASP A 77 3.10 -18.29 9.82
C ASP A 77 4.38 -17.62 9.30
N GLY A 78 4.78 -16.49 9.91
CA GLY A 78 5.96 -15.72 9.50
C GLY A 78 5.74 -14.86 8.25
N THR A 79 4.48 -14.67 7.85
CA THR A 79 4.09 -13.66 6.87
C THR A 79 3.70 -12.35 7.54
N PHE A 80 3.64 -11.30 6.73
CA PHE A 80 3.28 -9.95 7.15
C PHE A 80 2.32 -9.36 6.14
N VAL A 81 1.38 -8.53 6.60
CA VAL A 81 0.53 -7.70 5.76
C VAL A 81 0.84 -6.24 6.06
N LEU A 82 1.44 -5.56 5.09
CA LEU A 82 1.78 -4.14 5.15
C LEU A 82 0.76 -3.33 4.36
N THR A 83 0.01 -2.45 5.03
CA THR A 83 -0.86 -1.48 4.35
C THR A 83 -0.13 -0.17 4.17
N ILE A 84 0.01 0.26 2.92
CA ILE A 84 0.79 1.41 2.49
C ILE A 84 -0.14 2.39 1.76
N GLN A 85 -0.02 3.67 2.07
CA GLN A 85 -0.64 4.75 1.31
C GLN A 85 0.40 5.43 0.41
N LYS A 86 0.10 5.54 -0.88
CA LYS A 86 0.92 6.30 -1.81
C LYS A 86 0.96 7.76 -1.36
N LYS A 87 2.17 8.35 -1.29
CA LYS A 87 2.34 9.76 -0.97
C LYS A 87 1.45 10.64 -1.83
N LEU A 88 0.91 11.69 -1.24
CA LEU A 88 0.25 12.74 -1.99
C LEU A 88 1.30 13.46 -2.83
N VAL A 89 0.95 13.73 -4.08
CA VAL A 89 1.73 14.62 -4.96
C VAL A 89 0.89 15.88 -5.05
N ALA A 90 1.44 17.02 -4.63
CA ALA A 90 0.78 18.29 -4.87
C ALA A 90 0.53 18.43 -6.38
N PRO A 91 -0.67 18.83 -6.83
CA PRO A 91 -0.89 19.09 -8.25
C PRO A 91 0.18 20.08 -8.72
N PRO A 92 0.74 19.93 -9.94
CA PRO A 92 1.69 20.90 -10.45
C PRO A 92 1.00 22.26 -10.40
N SER A 93 1.59 23.20 -9.64
CA SER A 93 1.14 24.58 -9.58
C SER A 93 1.05 25.09 -11.03
N ALA A 94 -0.16 25.40 -11.47
CA ALA A 94 -0.43 26.03 -12.75
C ALA A 94 0.14 27.45 -12.78
#